data_AF-A0A822CUI5-F1
#
_entry.id   AF-A0A822CUI5-F1
#
_cell.length_a   1.000
_cell.length_b   1.000
_cell.length_c   1.000
_cell.angle_alpha   90.00
_cell.angle_beta   90.00
_cell.angle_gamma   90.00
#
_symmetry.space_group_name_H-M   'P 1'
#
loop_
_entity.id
_entity.type
_entity.pdbx_description
1 polymer ?
#
loop_
_entity_poly.entity_id
_entity_poly.type
_entity_poly.pdbx_seq_one_letter_code
_entity_poly.pdbx_strand_id
1 'polypeptide(L)'
;PNTMIEKIGDYFRIICAIINRYRPVFVKDTSKDQQIGEKILKLLRETNKIKTYVENIKNNTEKKLKWMPMNATNSMPNFPRMNFDELQELTLGVYQLKQARAYITEHMTSEGAYSVKITDQRQDLLRAQIQSRYKNNTKYDIYIQYDPKNVSGWYCTCPNGSRVVGCCAHIASIMYYLSFARDNLKALQPRSSLYYTTITDAQDYSELSDVDSDSDVSDDDSNTLYILA
;
A
#
# COMPACT_ATOMS: atom_id res chain seq x y z
N PRO A 1 -19.73 -12.81 -29.36
CA PRO A 1 -19.82 -12.40 -27.93
C PRO A 1 -19.46 -13.60 -27.03
N ASN A 2 -18.51 -13.43 -26.12
CA ASN A 2 -18.04 -14.52 -25.26
C ASN A 2 -19.03 -14.74 -24.10
N THR A 3 -19.86 -15.78 -24.21
CA THR A 3 -20.91 -16.16 -23.26
C THR A 3 -20.36 -16.62 -21.89
N MET A 4 -19.05 -16.84 -21.78
CA MET A 4 -18.39 -17.28 -20.55
C MET A 4 -18.11 -16.12 -19.58
N ILE A 5 -18.09 -14.88 -20.05
CA ILE A 5 -17.84 -13.70 -19.20
C ILE A 5 -18.93 -13.56 -18.13
N GLU A 6 -20.19 -13.85 -18.48
CA GLU A 6 -21.32 -13.77 -17.55
C GLU A 6 -21.24 -14.82 -16.44
N LYS A 7 -20.56 -15.96 -16.68
CA LYS A 7 -20.44 -17.09 -15.76
C LYS A 7 -19.20 -17.03 -14.87
N ILE A 8 -18.30 -16.06 -15.07
CA ILE A 8 -17.01 -16.01 -14.37
C ILE A 8 -17.16 -15.90 -12.85
N GLY A 9 -18.17 -15.15 -12.39
CA GLY A 9 -18.47 -15.02 -10.97
C GLY A 9 -18.87 -16.34 -10.33
N ASP A 10 -19.64 -17.16 -11.04
CA ASP A 10 -20.08 -18.47 -10.55
C ASP A 10 -18.96 -19.50 -10.57
N TYR A 11 -18.13 -19.51 -11.62
CA TYR A 11 -16.92 -20.34 -11.63
C TYR A 11 -15.97 -19.99 -10.48
N PHE A 12 -15.76 -18.71 -10.21
CA PHE A 12 -14.93 -18.27 -9.09
C PHE A 12 -15.49 -18.78 -7.75
N ARG A 13 -16.81 -18.66 -7.54
CA ARG A 13 -17.48 -19.17 -6.32
C ARG A 13 -17.35 -20.69 -6.18
N ILE A 14 -17.59 -21.44 -7.26
CA ILE A 14 -17.46 -22.91 -7.27
C ILE A 14 -16.03 -23.32 -6.93
N ILE A 15 -15.03 -22.72 -7.59
CA ILE A 15 -13.62 -22.99 -7.33
C ILE A 15 -13.25 -22.66 -5.88
N CYS A 16 -13.65 -21.49 -5.37
CA CYS A 16 -13.43 -21.13 -3.97
C CYS A 16 -14.10 -22.12 -3.00
N ALA A 17 -15.32 -22.58 -3.29
CA ALA A 17 -16.01 -23.56 -2.45
C ALA A 17 -15.29 -24.92 -2.45
N ILE A 18 -14.82 -25.39 -3.60
CA ILE A 18 -14.01 -26.62 -3.73
C ILE A 18 -12.71 -26.47 -2.96
N ILE A 19 -11.98 -25.36 -3.12
CA ILE A 19 -10.75 -25.07 -2.38
C ILE A 19 -11.01 -25.07 -0.87
N ASN A 20 -12.03 -24.34 -0.41
CA ASN A 20 -12.38 -24.27 1.01
C ASN A 20 -12.80 -25.61 1.61
N ARG A 21 -13.42 -26.51 0.81
CA ARG A 21 -13.88 -27.82 1.26
C ARG A 21 -12.76 -28.86 1.30
N TYR A 22 -11.88 -28.86 0.31
CA TYR A 22 -10.96 -29.98 0.06
C TYR A 22 -9.48 -29.64 0.23
N ARG A 23 -9.10 -28.35 0.27
CA ARG A 23 -7.71 -27.96 0.51
C ARG A 23 -7.52 -27.64 2.00
N PRO A 24 -6.38 -28.03 2.59
CA PRO A 24 -6.03 -27.55 3.91
C PRO A 24 -5.91 -26.03 3.90
N VAL A 25 -6.15 -25.39 5.04
CA VAL A 25 -5.99 -23.95 5.19
C VAL A 25 -4.56 -23.57 4.78
N PHE A 26 -4.45 -22.68 3.79
CA PHE A 26 -3.16 -22.29 3.21
C PHE A 26 -2.27 -21.53 4.21
N VAL A 27 -2.88 -20.73 5.09
CA VAL A 27 -2.22 -20.00 6.17
C VAL A 27 -3.03 -20.16 7.44
N LYS A 28 -2.42 -20.69 8.50
CA LYS A 28 -3.06 -20.79 9.81
C LYS A 28 -3.05 -19.42 10.50
N ASP A 29 -4.16 -19.07 11.14
CA ASP A 29 -4.22 -17.88 11.98
C ASP A 29 -3.17 -17.96 13.08
N THR A 30 -2.45 -16.87 13.26
CA THR A 30 -1.48 -16.71 14.34
C THR A 30 -2.10 -15.90 15.49
N SER A 31 -1.46 -15.93 16.66
CA SER A 31 -1.84 -15.04 17.77
C SER A 31 -1.78 -13.55 17.38
N LYS A 32 -0.88 -13.19 16.45
CA LYS A 32 -0.78 -11.83 15.91
C LYS A 32 -2.01 -11.47 15.07
N ASP A 33 -2.53 -12.40 14.28
CA ASP A 33 -3.73 -12.18 13.46
C ASP A 33 -4.97 -11.95 14.33
N GLN A 34 -5.08 -12.69 15.44
CA GLN A 34 -6.15 -12.46 16.42
C GLN A 34 -6.05 -11.07 17.05
N GLN A 35 -4.86 -10.65 17.49
CA GLN A 35 -4.64 -9.31 18.05
C GLN A 35 -4.97 -8.20 17.04
N ILE A 36 -4.60 -8.38 15.78
CA ILE A 36 -4.95 -7.46 14.70
C ILE A 36 -6.47 -7.41 14.50
N GLY A 37 -7.14 -8.57 14.50
CA GLY A 37 -8.61 -8.65 14.40
C GLY A 37 -9.32 -7.91 15.54
N GLU A 38 -8.89 -8.11 16.78
CA GLU A 38 -9.42 -7.41 17.94
C GLU A 38 -9.20 -5.89 17.85
N LYS A 39 -8.00 -5.45 17.42
CA LYS A 39 -7.69 -4.04 17.16
C LYS A 39 -8.60 -3.46 16.09
N ILE A 40 -8.83 -4.17 14.99
CA ILE A 40 -9.74 -3.76 13.91
C ILE A 40 -11.17 -3.58 14.45
N LEU A 41 -11.69 -4.57 15.19
CA LEU A 41 -13.04 -4.52 15.74
C LEU A 41 -13.24 -3.35 16.71
N LYS A 42 -12.21 -3.03 17.51
CA LYS A 42 -12.23 -1.85 18.38
C LYS A 42 -12.27 -0.57 17.55
N LEU A 43 -11.37 -0.41 16.58
CA LEU A 43 -11.28 0.78 15.74
C LEU A 43 -12.53 1.02 14.90
N LEU A 44 -13.18 -0.04 14.41
CA LEU A 44 -14.43 0.06 13.63
C LEU A 44 -15.55 0.80 14.36
N ARG A 45 -15.53 0.79 15.70
CA ARG A 45 -16.54 1.46 16.54
C ARG A 45 -16.18 2.92 16.84
N GLU A 46 -14.95 3.32 16.54
CA GLU A 46 -14.46 4.68 16.81
C GLU A 46 -14.80 5.63 15.66
N THR A 47 -14.98 6.90 15.99
CA THR A 47 -15.10 7.97 14.99
C THR A 47 -13.73 8.57 14.71
N ASN A 48 -13.51 9.01 13.46
CA ASN A 48 -12.26 9.66 13.11
C ASN A 48 -12.21 11.07 13.72
N LYS A 49 -11.52 11.19 14.87
CA LYS A 49 -11.39 12.44 15.62
C LYS A 49 -10.72 13.55 14.81
N ILE A 50 -9.75 13.22 13.96
CA ILE A 50 -9.05 14.19 13.10
C ILE A 50 -9.98 14.73 12.04
N LYS A 51 -10.82 13.88 11.43
CA LYS A 51 -11.86 14.32 10.50
C LYS A 51 -12.79 15.33 11.17
N THR A 52 -13.34 15.00 12.34
CA THR A 52 -14.24 15.89 13.08
C THR A 52 -13.57 17.23 13.41
N TYR A 53 -12.31 17.19 13.85
CA TYR A 53 -11.52 18.40 14.11
C TYR A 53 -11.36 19.28 12.86
N VAL A 54 -10.96 18.68 11.73
CA VAL A 54 -10.75 19.40 10.47
C VAL A 54 -12.06 19.99 9.94
N GLU A 55 -13.17 19.26 10.03
CA GLU A 55 -14.50 19.73 9.61
C GLU A 55 -14.98 20.91 10.46
N ASN A 56 -14.70 20.91 11.76
CA ASN A 56 -15.05 22.01 12.66
C ASN A 56 -14.20 23.27 12.44
N ILE A 57 -12.96 23.13 11.98
CA ILE A 57 -12.01 24.26 11.81
C ILE A 57 -12.05 24.85 10.41
N LYS A 58 -12.59 24.14 9.41
CA LYS A 58 -12.71 24.66 8.04
C LYS A 58 -13.38 26.04 7.94
N ASN A 59 -14.16 26.44 8.94
CA ASN A 59 -14.84 27.73 8.98
C ASN A 59 -14.04 28.85 9.67
N ASN A 60 -12.91 28.57 10.30
CA ASN A 60 -12.16 29.57 11.05
C ASN A 60 -10.64 29.48 10.78
N THR A 61 -10.13 30.50 10.10
CA THR A 61 -8.71 30.81 9.84
C THR A 61 -7.94 29.89 8.88
N GLU A 62 -8.04 30.20 7.58
CA GLU A 62 -6.92 30.04 6.64
C GLU A 62 -5.81 31.04 6.99
N LYS A 63 -5.09 30.81 8.09
CA LYS A 63 -3.81 31.51 8.31
C LYS A 63 -2.87 31.16 7.16
N LYS A 64 -2.01 32.10 6.75
CA LYS A 64 -0.95 31.90 5.74
C LYS A 64 -0.02 30.77 6.18
N LEU A 65 -0.30 29.54 5.76
CA LEU A 65 0.54 28.38 6.01
C LEU A 65 1.80 28.47 5.15
N LYS A 66 2.97 28.33 5.77
CA LYS A 66 4.24 28.22 5.04
C LYS A 66 4.41 26.78 4.59
N TRP A 67 4.17 26.55 3.31
CA TRP A 67 4.35 25.24 2.68
C TRP A 67 5.82 25.01 2.31
N MET A 68 6.30 23.80 2.53
CA MET A 68 7.61 23.35 2.07
C MET A 68 7.51 21.98 1.39
N PRO A 69 8.41 21.63 0.46
CA PRO A 69 8.50 20.27 -0.06
C PRO A 69 8.73 19.26 1.06
N MET A 70 8.14 18.06 0.95
CA MET A 70 8.32 17.01 1.97
C MET A 70 9.78 16.58 2.12
N ASN A 71 10.54 16.62 1.03
CA ASN A 71 11.96 16.30 0.96
C ASN A 71 12.89 17.49 1.27
N ALA A 72 12.37 18.62 1.73
CA ALA A 72 13.20 19.73 2.17
C ALA A 72 14.08 19.32 3.36
N THR A 73 15.29 19.87 3.44
CA THR A 73 16.22 19.59 4.54
C THR A 73 15.57 19.90 5.89
N ASN A 74 15.68 18.97 6.84
CA ASN A 74 15.13 19.09 8.19
C ASN A 74 13.59 19.27 8.22
N SER A 75 12.87 18.69 7.25
CA SER A 75 11.41 18.64 7.23
C SER A 75 10.89 17.78 8.39
N MET A 76 10.08 18.37 9.26
CA MET A 76 9.44 17.68 10.41
C MET A 76 10.44 16.85 11.26
N PRO A 77 11.41 17.50 11.93
CA PRO A 77 12.48 16.78 12.65
C PRO A 77 11.94 15.93 13.80
N ASN A 78 10.83 16.36 14.41
CA ASN A 78 10.20 15.69 15.54
C ASN A 78 9.16 14.63 15.12
N PHE A 79 9.05 14.30 13.84
CA PHE A 79 8.18 13.22 13.39
C PHE A 79 8.74 11.86 13.85
N PRO A 80 7.91 10.95 14.39
CA PRO A 80 8.38 9.73 15.00
C PRO A 80 9.08 8.83 13.98
N ARG A 81 10.23 8.28 14.38
CA ARG A 81 10.93 7.25 13.60
C ARG A 81 10.27 5.91 13.87
N MET A 82 10.00 5.15 12.81
CA MET A 82 9.39 3.83 12.89
C MET A 82 10.13 2.87 11.97
N ASN A 83 10.22 1.61 12.38
CA ASN A 83 10.66 0.53 11.51
C ASN A 83 9.52 0.08 10.57
N PHE A 84 9.83 -0.83 9.64
CA PHE A 84 8.85 -1.28 8.66
C PHE A 84 7.68 -2.06 9.29
N ASP A 85 7.93 -2.82 10.35
CA ASP A 85 6.90 -3.62 11.03
C ASP A 85 5.91 -2.73 11.78
N GLU A 86 6.41 -1.69 12.46
CA GLU A 86 5.58 -0.67 13.11
C GLU A 86 4.69 0.06 12.09
N LEU A 87 5.26 0.42 10.93
CA LEU A 87 4.49 1.00 9.83
C LEU A 87 3.45 0.02 9.29
N GLN A 88 3.78 -1.26 9.15
CA GLN A 88 2.85 -2.30 8.69
C GLN A 88 1.69 -2.49 9.67
N GLU A 89 1.95 -2.43 10.98
CA GLU A 89 0.93 -2.49 12.02
C GLU A 89 0.05 -1.23 12.09
N LEU A 90 0.60 -0.08 11.70
CA LEU A 90 -0.12 1.18 11.59
C LEU A 90 -1.04 1.19 10.35
N THR A 91 -0.54 0.72 9.21
CA THR A 91 -1.31 0.68 7.95
C THR A 91 -2.21 -0.55 7.81
N LEU A 92 -2.12 -1.49 8.76
CA LEU A 92 -2.79 -2.79 8.75
C LEU A 92 -2.48 -3.60 7.48
N GLY A 93 -1.20 -3.62 7.11
CA GLY A 93 -0.69 -4.47 6.04
C GLY A 93 0.21 -3.77 5.04
N VAL A 94 0.90 -4.59 4.25
CA VAL A 94 1.97 -4.15 3.33
C VAL A 94 1.48 -3.46 2.07
N TYR A 95 0.22 -3.64 1.69
CA TYR A 95 -0.29 -3.15 0.40
C TYR A 95 -0.16 -1.62 0.30
N GLN A 96 -0.58 -0.88 1.32
CA GLN A 96 -0.49 0.58 1.30
C GLN A 96 0.96 1.06 1.33
N LEU A 97 1.86 0.34 2.01
CA LEU A 97 3.30 0.64 2.03
C LEU A 97 3.98 0.39 0.67
N LYS A 98 3.57 -0.67 -0.05
CA LYS A 98 4.03 -0.90 -1.43
C LYS A 98 3.60 0.25 -2.34
N GLN A 99 2.36 0.72 -2.21
CA GLN A 99 1.87 1.87 -2.97
C GLN A 99 2.56 3.18 -2.56
N ALA A 100 2.85 3.35 -1.27
CA ALA A 100 3.56 4.51 -0.73
C ALA A 100 4.93 4.71 -1.40
N ARG A 101 5.66 3.61 -1.65
CA ARG A 101 6.96 3.67 -2.35
C ARG A 101 6.83 4.30 -3.73
N ALA A 102 5.86 3.87 -4.54
CA ALA A 102 5.65 4.43 -5.87
C ALA A 102 5.38 5.93 -5.82
N TYR A 103 4.49 6.37 -4.93
CA TYR A 103 4.19 7.79 -4.74
C TYR A 103 5.40 8.62 -4.32
N ILE A 104 6.28 8.08 -3.48
CA ILE A 104 7.49 8.78 -3.05
C ILE A 104 8.53 8.83 -4.17
N THR A 105 8.71 7.73 -4.90
CA THR A 105 9.64 7.71 -6.04
C THR A 105 9.23 8.76 -7.07
N GLU A 106 7.96 8.83 -7.43
CA GLU A 106 7.43 9.88 -8.32
C GLU A 106 7.64 11.29 -7.74
N HIS A 107 7.51 11.47 -6.42
CA HIS A 107 7.75 12.75 -5.75
C HIS A 107 9.21 13.23 -5.84
N MET A 108 10.15 12.29 -5.76
CA MET A 108 11.59 12.58 -5.69
C MET A 108 12.22 12.79 -7.07
N THR A 109 11.55 12.38 -8.15
CA THR A 109 12.04 12.57 -9.53
C THR A 109 11.92 14.04 -9.95
N SER A 110 12.96 14.59 -10.59
CA SER A 110 13.01 15.97 -11.07
C SER A 110 11.95 16.33 -12.11
N GLU A 111 11.45 15.34 -12.85
CA GLU A 111 10.33 15.42 -13.81
C GLU A 111 8.99 14.97 -13.22
N GLY A 112 8.95 14.72 -11.90
CA GLY A 112 7.81 14.14 -11.23
C GLY A 112 6.55 15.00 -11.34
N ALA A 113 5.46 14.41 -11.84
CA ALA A 113 4.13 15.02 -11.83
C ALA A 113 3.52 15.15 -10.42
N TYR A 114 4.27 14.73 -9.39
CA TYR A 114 3.78 14.51 -8.04
C TYR A 114 4.51 15.38 -7.02
N SER A 115 3.87 16.41 -6.48
CA SER A 115 4.45 17.24 -5.42
C SER A 115 3.72 17.03 -4.09
N VAL A 116 4.47 16.55 -3.10
CA VAL A 116 4.03 16.53 -1.71
C VAL A 116 4.54 17.77 -1.02
N LYS A 117 3.61 18.61 -0.55
CA LYS A 117 3.93 19.77 0.28
C LYS A 117 3.48 19.51 1.70
N ILE A 118 4.27 19.95 2.67
CA ILE A 118 3.96 19.83 4.08
C ILE A 118 4.02 21.19 4.75
N THR A 119 3.29 21.31 5.86
CA THR A 119 3.33 22.49 6.72
C THR A 119 3.08 22.07 8.15
N ASP A 120 3.83 22.69 9.06
CA ASP A 120 3.60 22.58 10.49
C ASP A 120 2.46 23.54 10.85
N GLN A 121 1.25 22.98 10.95
CA GLN A 121 0.08 23.76 11.35
C GLN A 121 0.07 23.98 12.87
N ARG A 122 0.57 22.98 13.61
CA ARG A 122 0.61 22.90 15.07
C ARG A 122 1.60 21.79 15.44
N GLN A 123 2.27 21.93 16.59
CA GLN A 123 3.32 21.01 17.05
C GLN A 123 2.94 19.52 17.07
N ASP A 124 1.65 19.18 17.21
CA ASP A 124 1.12 17.81 17.24
C ASP A 124 0.35 17.42 15.96
N LEU A 125 0.23 18.30 14.96
CA LEU A 125 -0.57 18.07 13.76
C LEU A 125 0.14 18.55 12.50
N LEU A 126 0.60 17.57 11.73
CA LEU A 126 1.11 17.75 10.39
C LEU A 126 -0.04 17.94 9.41
N ARG A 127 0.04 18.96 8.55
CA ARG A 127 -0.77 19.06 7.33
C ARG A 127 0.11 18.82 6.11
N ALA A 128 -0.33 17.94 5.22
CA ALA A 128 0.29 17.71 3.92
C ALA A 128 -0.74 17.89 2.79
N GLN A 129 -0.25 18.19 1.59
CA GLN A 129 -1.05 18.26 0.39
C GLN A 129 -0.41 17.37 -0.67
N ILE A 130 -1.25 16.57 -1.32
CA ILE A 130 -0.83 15.53 -2.25
C ILE A 130 -1.72 15.54 -3.50
N GLN A 131 -1.15 15.28 -4.67
CA GLN A 131 -1.93 15.21 -5.92
C GLN A 131 -2.53 13.80 -6.12
N SER A 132 -3.70 13.72 -6.72
CA SER A 132 -4.33 12.45 -7.12
C SER A 132 -3.64 11.89 -8.36
N ARG A 133 -3.31 10.59 -8.36
CA ARG A 133 -2.80 9.87 -9.55
C ARG A 133 -3.88 9.53 -10.59
N TYR A 134 -5.14 9.55 -10.18
CA TYR A 134 -6.27 9.06 -10.99
C TYR A 134 -7.13 10.17 -11.58
N LYS A 135 -6.99 11.38 -11.06
CA LYS A 135 -7.76 12.55 -11.49
C LYS A 135 -6.83 13.73 -11.60
N ASN A 136 -6.55 14.14 -12.82
CA ASN A 136 -5.73 15.31 -13.10
C ASN A 136 -6.24 16.50 -12.28
N ASN A 137 -5.32 17.29 -11.73
CA ASN A 137 -5.59 18.51 -10.96
C ASN A 137 -6.34 18.35 -9.61
N THR A 138 -6.72 17.13 -9.19
CA THR A 138 -7.30 16.93 -7.86
C THR A 138 -6.20 16.83 -6.81
N LYS A 139 -6.27 17.65 -5.76
CA LYS A 139 -5.37 17.57 -4.60
C LYS A 139 -6.13 17.16 -3.36
N TYR A 140 -5.53 16.28 -2.58
CA TYR A 140 -6.05 15.86 -1.28
C TYR A 140 -5.21 16.50 -0.18
N ASP A 141 -5.89 16.98 0.85
CA ASP A 141 -5.26 17.40 2.08
C ASP A 141 -5.18 16.19 3.02
N ILE A 142 -4.07 16.10 3.72
CA ILE A 142 -3.74 15.06 4.67
C ILE A 142 -3.44 15.74 6.00
N TYR A 143 -3.94 15.15 7.08
CA TYR A 143 -3.72 15.58 8.45
C TYR A 143 -3.25 14.36 9.23
N ILE A 144 -2.10 14.48 9.92
CA ILE A 144 -1.55 13.41 10.74
C ILE A 144 -1.25 14.00 12.11
N GLN A 145 -1.90 13.45 13.14
CA GLN A 145 -1.62 13.77 14.52
C GLN A 145 -0.51 12.86 15.04
N TYR A 146 0.51 13.47 15.63
CA TYR A 146 1.70 12.75 16.09
C TYR A 146 2.32 13.42 17.31
N ASP A 147 3.13 12.65 18.01
CA ASP A 147 4.12 13.11 18.96
C ASP A 147 5.50 12.51 18.58
N PRO A 148 6.61 12.89 19.23
CA PRO A 148 7.93 12.38 18.87
C PRO A 148 8.10 10.86 18.97
N LYS A 149 7.17 10.16 19.63
CA LYS A 149 7.19 8.70 19.84
C LYS A 149 6.22 7.96 18.94
N ASN A 150 5.05 8.54 18.62
CA ASN A 150 4.00 7.81 17.93
C ASN A 150 3.09 8.68 17.05
N VAL A 151 2.43 8.03 16.09
CA VAL A 151 1.32 8.60 15.32
C VAL A 151 0.00 8.15 15.96
N SER A 152 -0.84 9.10 16.35
CA SER A 152 -2.06 8.86 17.13
C SER A 152 -3.35 8.94 16.31
N GLY A 153 -3.31 9.55 15.12
CA GLY A 153 -4.48 9.61 14.25
C GLY A 153 -4.19 10.27 12.91
N TRP A 154 -5.08 10.05 11.94
CA TRP A 154 -4.93 10.61 10.60
C TRP A 154 -6.27 10.84 9.91
N TYR A 155 -6.26 11.75 8.95
CA TYR A 155 -7.36 11.99 8.04
C TYR A 155 -6.84 12.45 6.68
N CYS A 156 -7.43 11.93 5.61
CA CYS A 156 -7.20 12.44 4.26
C CYS A 156 -8.54 12.79 3.62
N THR A 157 -8.57 13.86 2.82
CA THR A 157 -9.80 14.29 2.12
C THR A 157 -10.15 13.42 0.91
N CYS A 158 -9.39 12.35 0.62
CA CYS A 158 -9.78 11.38 -0.41
C CYS A 158 -10.97 10.52 0.03
N PRO A 159 -11.68 9.84 -0.90
CA PRO A 159 -12.87 9.05 -0.56
C PRO A 159 -12.65 7.99 0.53
N ASN A 160 -11.44 7.43 0.60
CA ASN A 160 -11.07 6.41 1.59
C ASN A 160 -10.33 6.97 2.82
N GLY A 161 -10.15 8.29 2.92
CA GLY A 161 -9.25 8.90 3.91
C GLY A 161 -9.88 9.12 5.29
N SER A 162 -11.19 8.89 5.43
CA SER A 162 -11.91 8.94 6.71
C SER A 162 -11.89 7.63 7.49
N ARG A 163 -11.34 6.55 6.90
CA ARG A 163 -11.28 5.23 7.53
C ARG A 163 -10.52 5.30 8.86
N VAL A 164 -11.06 4.62 9.86
CA VAL A 164 -10.44 4.40 11.19
C VAL A 164 -9.65 3.10 11.26
N VAL A 165 -9.94 2.17 10.35
CA VAL A 165 -9.20 0.93 10.15
C VAL A 165 -8.24 1.12 8.98
N GLY A 166 -6.94 1.07 9.29
CA GLY A 166 -5.86 1.28 8.32
C GLY A 166 -5.89 2.68 7.73
N CYS A 167 -5.27 2.86 6.57
CA CYS A 167 -5.19 4.16 5.93
C CYS A 167 -5.25 4.07 4.40
N CYS A 168 -5.44 5.21 3.74
CA CYS A 168 -5.26 5.30 2.29
C CYS A 168 -3.78 5.37 1.93
N ALA A 169 -3.46 5.08 0.68
CA ALA A 169 -2.08 5.14 0.18
C ALA A 169 -1.46 6.54 0.36
N HIS A 170 -2.24 7.62 0.27
CA HIS A 170 -1.75 8.97 0.51
C HIS A 170 -1.17 9.15 1.91
N ILE A 171 -1.88 8.70 2.93
CA ILE A 171 -1.43 8.76 4.33
C ILE A 171 -0.21 7.88 4.54
N ALA A 172 -0.25 6.66 3.99
CA ALA A 172 0.88 5.73 4.04
C ALA A 172 2.14 6.33 3.41
N SER A 173 2.03 7.07 2.29
CA SER A 173 3.16 7.76 1.66
C SER A 173 3.84 8.74 2.61
N ILE A 174 3.05 9.58 3.29
CA ILE A 174 3.61 10.57 4.22
C ILE A 174 4.26 9.89 5.42
N MET A 175 3.57 8.92 6.04
CA MET A 175 4.08 8.18 7.19
C MET A 175 5.36 7.41 6.84
N TYR A 176 5.34 6.65 5.74
CA TYR A 176 6.49 5.85 5.32
C TYR A 176 7.71 6.73 4.99
N TYR A 177 7.52 7.87 4.31
CA TYR A 177 8.63 8.77 4.02
C TYR A 177 9.23 9.40 5.29
N LEU A 178 8.39 10.03 6.11
CA LEU A 178 8.84 10.80 7.28
C LEU A 178 9.35 9.92 8.41
N SER A 179 8.79 8.72 8.59
CA SER A 179 9.20 7.82 9.69
C SER A 179 10.35 6.89 9.33
N PHE A 180 10.53 6.55 8.05
CA PHE A 180 11.47 5.50 7.65
C PHE A 180 12.30 5.86 6.42
N ALA A 181 11.67 6.20 5.29
CA ALA A 181 12.37 6.23 4.00
C ALA A 181 13.35 7.40 3.85
N ARG A 182 13.12 8.55 4.50
CA ARG A 182 14.04 9.70 4.44
C ARG A 182 15.44 9.36 4.98
N ASP A 183 15.51 8.46 5.95
CA ASP A 183 16.77 7.98 6.55
C ASP A 183 17.28 6.71 5.85
N ASN A 184 16.47 6.11 4.97
CA ASN A 184 16.72 4.82 4.33
C ASN A 184 16.46 4.90 2.81
N LEU A 185 17.08 5.84 2.11
CA LEU A 185 16.81 6.07 0.67
C LEU A 185 17.04 4.84 -0.21
N LYS A 186 17.92 3.92 0.18
CA LYS A 186 18.10 2.62 -0.51
C LYS A 186 16.81 1.77 -0.52
N ALA A 187 15.95 1.91 0.48
CA ALA A 187 14.66 1.23 0.55
C ALA A 187 13.62 1.78 -0.46
N LEU A 188 13.88 2.96 -1.06
CA LEU A 188 13.05 3.52 -2.13
C LEU A 188 13.46 3.01 -3.52
N GLN A 189 14.66 2.44 -3.65
CA GLN A 189 15.08 1.87 -4.92
C GLN A 189 14.08 0.80 -5.36
N PRO A 190 13.67 0.78 -6.64
CA PRO A 190 12.91 -0.33 -7.18
C PRO A 190 13.67 -1.60 -6.83
N ARG A 191 13.00 -2.57 -6.22
CA ARG A 191 13.59 -3.90 -6.11
C ARG A 191 13.71 -4.34 -7.56
N SER A 192 14.93 -4.33 -8.12
CA SER A 192 15.15 -4.84 -9.48
C SER A 192 14.47 -6.18 -9.51
N SER A 193 13.47 -6.27 -10.36
CA SER A 193 12.61 -7.40 -10.29
C SER A 193 13.37 -8.51 -10.96
N LEU A 194 14.07 -9.29 -10.13
CA LEU A 194 14.86 -10.47 -10.49
C LEU A 194 14.10 -11.41 -11.45
N TYR A 195 12.77 -11.25 -11.56
CA TYR A 195 11.97 -11.93 -12.57
C TYR A 195 12.34 -11.60 -14.01
N TYR A 196 12.72 -10.37 -14.37
CA TYR A 196 12.96 -10.00 -15.78
C TYR A 196 14.15 -10.74 -16.38
N THR A 197 15.14 -11.13 -15.56
CA THR A 197 16.28 -11.94 -16.00
C THR A 197 15.96 -13.43 -16.15
N THR A 198 14.79 -13.86 -15.68
CA THR A 198 14.31 -15.26 -15.74
C THR A 198 13.18 -15.45 -16.75
N ILE A 199 12.61 -14.37 -17.30
CA ILE A 199 11.59 -14.44 -18.34
C ILE A 199 12.31 -14.23 -19.68
N THR A 200 12.43 -15.30 -20.45
CA THR A 200 12.87 -15.25 -21.85
C THR A 200 11.70 -14.75 -22.71
N ASP A 201 11.96 -13.83 -23.63
CA ASP A 201 10.93 -13.31 -24.54
C ASP A 201 10.35 -14.47 -25.37
N ALA A 202 9.04 -14.44 -25.65
CA ALA A 202 8.38 -15.46 -26.48
C ALA A 202 9.02 -15.55 -27.89
N GLN A 203 9.57 -14.46 -28.39
CA GLN A 203 10.28 -14.37 -29.67
C GLN A 203 11.66 -15.05 -29.64
N ASP A 204 12.24 -15.24 -28.45
CA ASP A 204 13.55 -15.88 -28.26
C ASP A 204 13.43 -17.40 -28.05
N TYR A 205 12.21 -17.94 -27.97
CA TYR A 205 12.01 -19.39 -28.10
C TYR A 205 12.27 -19.76 -29.57
N SER A 206 13.43 -20.35 -29.84
CA SER A 206 13.68 -21.02 -31.12
C SER A 206 12.54 -21.99 -31.37
N GLU A 207 11.89 -21.88 -32.53
CA GLU A 207 10.80 -22.75 -32.98
C GLU A 207 11.03 -24.17 -32.50
N LEU A 208 10.15 -24.65 -31.63
CA LEU A 208 10.09 -26.07 -31.31
C LEU A 208 9.89 -26.75 -32.66
N SER A 209 10.95 -27.41 -33.15
CA SER A 209 10.82 -28.26 -34.32
C SER A 209 9.66 -29.20 -34.05
N ASP A 210 8.61 -29.13 -34.86
CA ASP A 210 7.47 -30.04 -34.82
C ASP A 210 8.00 -31.46 -35.05
N VAL A 211 8.42 -32.12 -33.98
CA VAL A 211 8.60 -33.56 -33.95
C VAL A 211 7.23 -34.14 -33.64
N ASP A 212 6.44 -34.29 -34.71
CA ASP A 212 5.40 -35.32 -34.76
C ASP A 212 6.08 -36.67 -34.50
N SER A 213 6.06 -37.12 -33.25
CA SER A 213 6.28 -38.51 -32.92
C SER A 213 5.14 -39.00 -32.04
N ASP A 214 4.06 -39.41 -32.70
CA ASP A 214 3.15 -40.41 -32.16
C ASP A 214 3.98 -41.62 -31.71
N SER A 215 4.17 -41.74 -30.40
CA SER A 215 4.54 -43.00 -29.78
C SER A 215 3.95 -43.08 -28.38
N ASP A 216 2.88 -43.87 -28.27
CA ASP A 216 2.33 -44.39 -27.03
C ASP A 216 3.42 -45.12 -26.24
N VAL A 217 3.82 -44.61 -25.06
CA VAL A 217 4.40 -45.43 -23.99
C VAL A 217 4.01 -44.88 -22.60
N SER A 218 3.53 -45.83 -21.81
CA SER A 218 3.00 -45.88 -20.44
C SER A 218 3.62 -45.03 -19.31
N ASP A 219 2.73 -44.68 -18.38
CA ASP A 219 2.88 -44.36 -16.94
C ASP A 219 4.25 -44.60 -16.29
N ASP A 220 4.78 -43.56 -15.62
CA ASP A 220 5.33 -43.74 -14.26
C ASP A 220 5.22 -42.45 -13.42
N ASP A 221 4.75 -42.63 -12.19
CA ASP A 221 4.52 -41.63 -11.16
C ASP A 221 5.86 -41.12 -10.59
N SER A 222 6.11 -39.81 -10.59
CA SER A 222 7.01 -39.22 -9.60
C SER A 222 6.74 -37.73 -9.37
N ASN A 223 5.77 -37.52 -8.49
CA ASN A 223 5.77 -36.54 -7.41
C ASN A 223 7.01 -35.62 -7.33
N THR A 224 6.92 -34.40 -7.87
CA THR A 224 7.83 -33.31 -7.48
C THR A 224 7.02 -32.13 -6.95
N LEU A 225 6.98 -32.07 -5.62
CA LEU A 225 6.54 -30.93 -4.82
C LEU A 225 7.17 -29.62 -5.35
N TYR A 226 6.33 -28.67 -5.74
CA TYR A 226 6.71 -27.27 -5.85
C TYR A 226 6.94 -26.70 -4.44
N ILE A 227 8.20 -26.63 -4.01
CA ILE A 227 8.64 -25.76 -2.91
C ILE A 227 9.00 -24.41 -3.54
N LEU A 228 8.15 -23.41 -3.31
CA LEU A 228 8.48 -22.01 -3.57
C LEU A 228 8.86 -21.35 -2.25
N ALA A 229 10.13 -20.93 -2.17
CA ALA A 229 10.68 -20.02 -1.18
C ALA A 229 10.32 -18.56 -1.50
#